data_AF-A0A7X5N417-F1
#
_entry.id   AF-A0A7X5N417-F1
#
_cell.length_a   1.000
_cell.length_b   1.000
_cell.length_c   1.000
_cell.angle_alpha   90.00
_cell.angle_beta   90.00
_cell.angle_gamma   90.00
#
_symmetry.space_group_name_H-M   'P 1'
#
loop_
_entity.id
_entity.type
_entity.pdbx_description
1 polymer ?
#
loop_
_entity_poly.entity_id
_entity_poly.type
_entity_poly.pdbx_seq_one_letter_code
_entity_poly.pdbx_strand_id
1 'polypeptide(L)'
;KSARSQVIGGMTMGAGAALMEELAVDKRLGFFVNHDLAGYEVPVHADIPHQEVVFLEESDPMSSPMKAKGVGELGICGVAAAIANAVYNATGV
;
A
#
# COMPACT_ATOMS: atom_id res chain seq x y z
N LYS A 1 -2.50 -5.99 18.03
CA LYS A 1 -1.21 -5.30 17.81
C LYS A 1 -0.59 -5.66 16.45
N SER A 2 -0.31 -6.93 16.17
CA SER A 2 0.25 -7.37 14.88
C SER A 2 -0.64 -7.06 13.67
N ALA A 3 -1.97 -7.23 13.78
CA ALA A 3 -2.91 -6.88 12.71
C ALA A 3 -2.82 -5.39 12.33
N ARG A 4 -2.70 -4.48 13.32
CA ARG A 4 -2.47 -3.06 13.06
C ARG A 4 -1.17 -2.84 12.29
N SER A 5 -0.09 -3.51 12.68
CA SER A 5 1.21 -3.43 11.99
C SER A 5 1.12 -3.91 10.53
N GLN A 6 0.30 -4.91 10.24
CA GLN A 6 0.07 -5.37 8.86
C GLN A 6 -0.64 -4.29 8.04
N VAL A 7 -1.70 -3.68 8.58
CA VAL A 7 -2.46 -2.65 7.85
C VAL A 7 -1.60 -1.42 7.58
N ILE A 8 -0.88 -0.90 8.57
CA ILE A 8 0.01 0.25 8.34
C ILE A 8 1.15 -0.07 7.36
N GLY A 9 1.65 -1.32 7.36
CA GLY A 9 2.63 -1.78 6.37
C GLY A 9 2.06 -1.78 4.95
N GLY A 10 0.82 -2.28 4.78
CA GLY A 10 0.10 -2.23 3.52
C GLY A 10 -0.21 -0.80 3.05
N MET A 11 -0.56 0.09 3.98
CA MET A 11 -0.76 1.52 3.69
C MET A 11 0.53 2.19 3.22
N THR A 12 1.66 1.89 3.86
CA THR A 12 2.98 2.39 3.45
C THR A 12 3.34 1.89 2.05
N MET A 13 3.19 0.59 1.77
CA MET A 13 3.43 0.04 0.42
C MET A 13 2.48 0.65 -0.62
N GLY A 14 1.21 0.87 -0.26
CA GLY A 14 0.24 1.53 -1.12
C GLY A 14 0.58 3.00 -1.42
N ALA A 15 1.22 3.71 -0.49
CA ALA A 15 1.75 5.06 -0.73
C ALA A 15 2.92 5.04 -1.73
N GLY A 16 3.79 4.03 -1.61
CA GLY A 16 4.85 3.77 -2.59
C GLY A 16 4.30 3.58 -3.99
N ALA A 17 3.38 2.63 -4.14
CA ALA A 17 2.69 2.33 -5.39
C ALA A 17 1.94 3.53 -6.01
N ALA A 18 1.49 4.50 -5.20
CA ALA A 18 0.75 5.66 -5.68
C ALA A 18 1.64 6.80 -6.17
N LEU A 19 2.84 6.97 -5.59
CA LEU A 19 3.60 8.21 -5.70
C LEU A 19 5.02 8.03 -6.25
N MET A 20 5.60 6.82 -6.22
CA MET A 20 7.03 6.63 -6.49
C MET A 20 7.40 5.32 -7.18
N GLU A 21 6.76 4.20 -6.85
CA GLU A 21 7.20 2.88 -7.30
C GLU A 21 6.86 2.63 -8.78
N GLU A 22 7.88 2.48 -9.62
CA GLU A 22 7.76 2.08 -11.03
C GLU A 22 8.98 1.24 -11.45
N LEU A 23 8.77 0.15 -12.18
CA LEU A 23 9.85 -0.54 -12.89
C LEU A 23 10.01 0.04 -14.30
N ALA A 24 11.02 0.88 -14.49
CA ALA A 24 11.27 1.57 -15.75
C ALA A 24 11.84 0.60 -16.80
N VAL A 25 11.01 0.20 -17.77
CA VAL A 25 11.38 -0.78 -18.81
C VAL A 25 12.19 -0.13 -19.93
N ASP A 26 13.42 -0.61 -20.17
CA ASP A 26 14.12 -0.37 -21.44
C ASP A 26 13.52 -1.26 -22.54
N LYS A 27 12.74 -0.67 -23.44
CA LYS A 27 12.10 -1.39 -24.55
C LYS A 27 13.06 -1.85 -25.65
N ARG A 28 14.30 -1.36 -25.67
CA ARG A 28 15.34 -1.76 -26.64
C ARG A 28 16.11 -2.97 -26.16
N LEU A 29 16.42 -3.00 -24.87
CA LEU A 29 17.26 -4.02 -24.24
C LEU A 29 16.46 -5.06 -23.44
N GLY A 30 15.20 -4.77 -23.09
CA GLY A 30 14.28 -5.72 -22.47
C GLY A 30 14.49 -5.94 -20.97
N PHE A 31 14.99 -4.94 -20.24
CA PHE A 31 15.23 -5.04 -18.79
C PHE A 31 14.74 -3.78 -18.05
N PHE A 32 14.68 -3.83 -16.72
CA PHE A 32 14.31 -2.68 -15.88
C PHE A 32 15.55 -1.84 -15.55
N VAL A 33 15.63 -0.58 -15.97
CA VAL A 33 16.86 0.22 -15.81
C VAL A 33 17.15 0.59 -14.35
N ASN A 34 16.13 0.64 -13.51
CA ASN A 34 16.19 1.08 -12.12
C ASN A 34 16.12 -0.10 -11.14
N HIS A 35 16.79 -1.20 -11.45
CA HIS A 35 16.75 -2.47 -10.69
C HIS A 35 17.60 -2.47 -9.41
N ASP A 36 17.63 -1.37 -8.66
CA ASP A 36 18.29 -1.25 -7.36
C ASP A 36 17.42 -0.41 -6.40
N LEU A 37 17.75 -0.37 -5.10
CA LEU A 37 16.96 0.35 -4.09
C LEU A 37 17.17 1.86 -4.08
N ALA A 38 18.01 2.39 -4.97
CA ALA A 38 18.13 3.82 -5.17
C ALA A 38 17.25 4.30 -6.33
N GLY A 39 17.19 3.52 -7.42
CA GLY A 39 16.37 3.82 -8.60
C GLY A 39 14.93 3.32 -8.51
N TYR A 40 14.67 2.24 -7.78
CA TYR A 40 13.31 1.85 -7.40
C TYR A 40 13.00 2.44 -6.03
N GLU A 41 12.36 3.59 -6.05
CA GLU A 41 12.11 4.39 -4.85
C GLU A 41 10.95 3.77 -4.04
N VAL A 42 11.25 3.39 -2.79
CA VAL A 42 10.26 2.95 -1.80
C VAL A 42 10.10 4.01 -0.71
N PRO A 43 8.97 4.08 0.00
CA PRO A 43 8.77 5.11 1.01
C PRO A 43 9.80 5.04 2.13
N VAL A 44 10.33 6.21 2.49
CA VAL A 44 11.22 6.39 3.64
C VAL A 44 10.46 6.94 4.84
N HIS A 45 11.13 7.03 6.00
CA HIS A 45 10.51 7.54 7.22
C HIS A 45 9.92 8.94 7.10
N ALA A 46 10.46 9.79 6.24
CA ALA A 46 9.97 11.15 6.04
C ALA A 46 8.64 11.21 5.24
N ASP A 47 8.32 10.17 4.47
CA ASP A 47 7.15 10.16 3.58
C ASP A 47 5.87 9.75 4.31
N ILE A 48 6.00 9.08 5.45
CA ILE A 48 4.86 8.43 6.11
C ILE A 48 4.34 9.30 7.26
N PRO A 49 3.13 9.88 7.13
CA PRO A 49 2.50 10.62 8.20
C PRO A 49 1.97 9.67 9.28
N HIS A 50 1.37 10.24 10.33
CA HIS A 50 0.65 9.44 11.33
C HIS A 50 -0.47 8.62 10.66
N GLN A 51 -0.48 7.31 10.91
CA GLN A 51 -1.45 6.36 10.35
C GLN A 51 -2.36 5.80 11.46
N GLU A 52 -3.67 5.85 11.25
CA GLU A 52 -4.69 5.28 12.12
C GLU A 52 -5.34 4.06 11.50
N VAL A 53 -5.71 3.08 12.34
CA VAL A 53 -6.37 1.84 11.91
C VAL A 53 -7.45 1.52 12.92
N VAL A 54 -8.68 1.37 12.44
CA VAL A 54 -9.84 0.95 13.22
C VAL A 54 -10.31 -0.40 12.68
N PHE A 55 -10.39 -1.40 13.55
CA PHE A 55 -10.97 -2.70 13.22
C PHE A 55 -12.41 -2.72 13.69
N LEU A 56 -13.32 -3.00 12.78
CA LEU A 56 -14.71 -3.27 13.15
C LEU A 56 -14.79 -4.68 13.75
N GLU A 57 -15.57 -4.83 14.83
CA GLU A 57 -15.85 -6.14 15.39
C GLU A 57 -16.73 -6.92 14.42
N GLU A 58 -16.12 -7.88 13.74
CA GLU A 58 -16.81 -8.77 12.82
C GLU A 58 -16.31 -10.19 13.05
N SER A 59 -17.24 -11.10 13.32
CA SER A 59 -16.97 -12.52 13.43
C SER A 59 -17.69 -13.24 12.30
N ASP A 60 -16.95 -14.00 11.51
CA ASP A 60 -17.49 -14.74 10.38
C ASP A 60 -17.54 -16.24 10.69
N PRO A 61 -18.69 -16.80 11.10
CA PRO A 61 -18.81 -18.21 11.42
C PRO A 61 -18.64 -19.13 10.22
N MET A 62 -18.76 -18.60 8.99
CA MET A 62 -18.61 -19.35 7.75
C MET A 62 -17.15 -19.40 7.25
N SER A 63 -16.29 -18.52 7.76
CA SER A 63 -14.90 -18.41 7.31
C SER A 63 -14.05 -19.61 7.74
N SER A 64 -14.03 -19.92 9.04
CA SER A 64 -13.22 -20.99 9.64
C SER A 64 -13.62 -21.24 11.10
N PRO A 65 -13.15 -22.32 11.76
CA PRO A 65 -13.39 -22.52 13.19
C PRO A 65 -12.93 -21.34 14.07
N MET A 66 -11.96 -20.55 13.60
CA MET A 66 -11.44 -19.35 14.27
C MET A 66 -12.27 -18.10 14.02
N LYS A 67 -13.21 -18.16 13.06
CA LYS A 67 -14.12 -17.09 12.67
C LYS A 67 -13.44 -15.78 12.24
N ALA A 68 -12.16 -15.84 11.94
CA ALA A 68 -11.32 -14.71 11.55
C ALA A 68 -11.12 -14.68 10.03
N LYS A 69 -10.96 -13.49 9.46
CA LYS A 69 -10.68 -13.25 8.05
C LYS A 69 -9.25 -12.74 7.84
N GLY A 70 -8.73 -12.83 6.62
CA GLY A 70 -7.40 -12.37 6.27
C GLY A 70 -7.25 -10.84 6.40
N VAL A 71 -6.07 -10.40 6.85
CA VAL A 71 -5.74 -8.96 7.03
C VAL A 71 -4.42 -8.54 6.38
N GLY A 72 -3.56 -9.50 6.00
CA GLY A 72 -2.21 -9.20 5.51
C GLY A 72 -2.19 -8.37 4.23
N GLU A 73 -2.98 -8.76 3.23
CA GLU A 73 -3.07 -8.06 1.95
C GLU A 73 -4.15 -6.96 1.95
N LEU A 74 -5.14 -7.06 2.86
CA LEU A 74 -6.24 -6.10 2.90
C LEU A 74 -5.76 -4.66 3.12
N GLY A 75 -4.66 -4.49 3.86
CA GLY A 75 -4.11 -3.18 4.20
C GLY A 75 -3.61 -2.34 3.02
N ILE A 76 -3.31 -2.94 1.86
CA ILE A 76 -2.88 -2.22 0.65
C ILE A 76 -4.05 -1.94 -0.31
N CYS A 77 -5.12 -2.73 -0.25
CA CYS A 77 -6.25 -2.64 -1.17
C CYS A 77 -6.92 -1.26 -1.10
N GLY A 78 -6.91 -0.54 -2.23
CA GLY A 78 -7.58 0.76 -2.37
C GLY A 78 -6.77 1.98 -1.88
N VAL A 79 -5.61 1.77 -1.24
CA VAL A 79 -4.76 2.86 -0.73
C VAL A 79 -4.31 3.78 -1.87
N ALA A 80 -3.76 3.23 -2.95
CA ALA A 80 -3.26 4.03 -4.06
C ALA A 80 -4.37 4.85 -4.76
N ALA A 81 -5.55 4.24 -4.94
CA ALA A 81 -6.71 4.93 -5.50
C ALA A 81 -7.21 6.06 -4.57
N ALA A 82 -7.21 5.85 -3.26
CA ALA A 82 -7.58 6.88 -2.29
C ALA A 82 -6.61 8.07 -2.33
N ILE A 83 -5.30 7.81 -2.44
CA ILE A 83 -4.28 8.85 -2.61
C ILE A 83 -4.50 9.62 -3.92
N ALA A 84 -4.69 8.93 -5.04
CA ALA A 84 -4.97 9.57 -6.32
C ALA A 84 -6.23 10.45 -6.28
N ASN A 85 -7.30 9.98 -5.64
CA ASN A 85 -8.52 10.78 -5.44
C ASN A 85 -8.27 12.01 -4.55
N ALA A 86 -7.41 11.90 -3.54
CA ALA A 86 -7.03 13.04 -2.70
C ALA A 86 -6.22 14.08 -3.49
N VAL A 87 -5.31 13.63 -4.37
CA VAL A 87 -4.58 14.51 -5.30
C VAL A 87 -5.58 15.22 -6.22
N TYR A 88 -6.48 14.49 -6.87
CA TYR A 88 -7.52 15.07 -7.72
C TYR A 88 -8.38 16.09 -6.97
N ASN A 89 -8.79 15.79 -5.74
CA ASN A 89 -9.55 16.73 -4.91
C ASN A 89 -8.74 18.00 -4.58
N ALA A 90 -7.43 17.89 -4.41
CA ALA A 90 -6.56 19.01 -4.10
C ALA A 90 -6.22 19.88 -5.33
N THR A 91 -6.12 19.29 -6.52
CA THR A 91 -5.56 19.95 -7.71
C THR A 91 -6.56 20.11 -8.85
N GLY A 92 -7.62 19.31 -8.90
CA GLY A 92 -8.55 19.19 -10.02
C GLY A 92 -8.02 18.40 -11.21
N VAL A 93 -6.86 17.75 -11.07
CA VAL A 93 -6.16 16.97 -12.11
C VAL A 93 -6.11 15.50 -11.75
#